data_AF-A0A959NNM5-F1
#
_entry.id   AF-A0A959NNM5-F1
#
_cell.length_a   1.000
_cell.length_b   1.000
_cell.length_c   1.000
_cell.angle_alpha   90.00
_cell.angle_beta   90.00
_cell.angle_gamma   90.00
#
_symmetry.space_group_name_H-M   'P 1'
#
loop_
_entity.id
_entity.type
_entity.pdbx_description
1 polymer ?
#
loop_
_entity_poly.entity_id
_entity_poly.type
_entity_poly.pdbx_seq_one_letter_code
_entity_poly.pdbx_strand_id
1 'polypeptide(L)'
;MTSEYLNKLVLEDKVSSEEFSKGSDYNSNIHDNSKKRGRNPKITGLGNLEIKEKKPIKKYQSILKITEDYLAKWDYMFKKMELFYKENEHCTVPREYKDRTLYGWYSKQKQLFKAGILPKEHLEKLKTINFYFGDAHVLYWDKKWLDSYSQLLKVYKETGESNVKRYKDNTHPLFYISNWVALERGKYKKGKLKDWQIEKLEKIGFKWEMDGVRSLNNEDDWLDKLALLEQYKIEFGDCNVSQTFKNPKYPKLGKWLNDQRTYYKKKRDFLNEERIGLLEDMGVIWDMDVYNFEQRIKEIQEYKKEFGDFNIPSNYKPNPNLGNYVYRIKTKGIKEDWKKEKLHQIGFFEIGTKSKKEKGGHITQNWYNNLNKLKKLKNPDLKKDNLEYPKLAKWLHNQKRTFRYGRLKEEQINELKKLNIKLRARSKKRKKWDEYIEIIELFREEYGTKEITSEFDKEIYIWVNQQRANYRAKALKTEKVEKLKELGIIESE
;
A
#
# COMPACT_ATOMS: atom_id res chain seq x y z
N MET A 1 -2.50 -29.35 48.03
CA MET A 1 -3.63 -30.27 47.84
C MET A 1 -3.18 -31.62 48.34
N THR A 2 -3.81 -32.15 49.38
CA THR A 2 -3.53 -33.48 49.93
C THR A 2 -4.22 -34.56 49.09
N SER A 3 -3.67 -35.78 49.08
CA SER A 3 -4.22 -36.92 48.32
C SER A 3 -5.69 -37.22 48.67
N GLU A 4 -6.09 -36.97 49.91
CA GLU A 4 -7.48 -37.15 50.36
C GLU A 4 -8.45 -36.17 49.72
N TYR A 5 -8.01 -34.93 49.48
CA TYR A 5 -8.84 -33.91 48.84
C TYR A 5 -9.09 -34.23 47.36
N LEU A 6 -8.09 -34.83 46.69
CA LEU A 6 -8.22 -35.32 45.31
C LEU A 6 -9.21 -36.48 45.21
N ASN A 7 -9.15 -37.44 46.14
CA ASN A 7 -10.09 -38.57 46.15
C ASN A 7 -11.54 -38.12 46.42
N LYS A 8 -11.73 -37.12 47.28
CA LYS A 8 -13.04 -36.51 47.52
C LYS A 8 -13.62 -35.87 46.26
N LEU A 9 -12.78 -35.20 45.46
CA LEU A 9 -13.22 -34.55 44.21
C LEU A 9 -13.54 -35.53 43.08
N VAL A 10 -12.89 -36.70 43.07
CA VAL A 10 -13.20 -37.80 42.12
C VAL A 10 -14.52 -38.50 42.50
N LEU A 11 -14.78 -38.73 43.80
CA LEU A 11 -16.05 -39.30 44.28
C LEU A 11 -17.25 -38.36 44.08
N GLU A 12 -17.02 -37.05 44.08
CA GLU A 12 -18.05 -36.03 43.85
C GLU A 12 -18.29 -35.71 42.36
N ASP A 13 -17.69 -36.46 41.42
CA ASP A 13 -17.79 -36.26 39.96
C ASP A 13 -17.36 -34.85 39.49
N LYS A 14 -16.53 -34.17 40.30
CA LYS A 14 -16.03 -32.81 40.03
C LYS A 14 -14.72 -32.79 39.24
N VAL A 15 -14.16 -33.96 38.95
CA VAL A 15 -12.93 -34.14 38.17
C VAL A 15 -13.10 -35.36 37.26
N SER A 16 -12.87 -35.18 35.96
CA SER A 16 -12.96 -36.27 34.97
C SER A 16 -11.88 -37.33 35.19
N SER A 17 -12.29 -38.59 35.31
CA SER A 17 -11.41 -39.77 35.42
C SER A 17 -11.17 -40.40 34.03
N GLU A 18 -10.38 -39.74 33.19
CA GLU A 18 -9.86 -40.39 31.98
C GLU A 18 -8.41 -40.84 32.24
N GLU A 19 -8.19 -42.15 32.32
CA GLU A 19 -6.85 -42.75 32.41
C GLU A 19 -6.11 -42.63 31.06
N PHE A 20 -4.86 -42.19 31.14
CA PHE A 20 -4.02 -41.94 29.96
C PHE A 20 -3.47 -43.25 29.39
N SER A 21 -3.95 -43.68 28.22
CA SER A 21 -3.39 -44.82 27.48
C SER A 21 -2.06 -44.45 26.79
N LYS A 22 -0.97 -45.11 27.20
CA LYS A 22 0.36 -45.04 26.57
C LYS A 22 0.33 -45.74 25.20
N GLY A 23 -0.18 -45.08 24.18
CA GLY A 23 -0.23 -45.70 22.85
C GLY A 23 -0.80 -44.82 21.76
N SER A 24 -0.30 -43.59 21.59
CA SER A 24 -0.46 -42.89 20.32
C SER A 24 0.72 -41.96 20.05
N ASP A 25 1.34 -42.15 18.89
CA ASP A 25 2.41 -41.32 18.33
C ASP A 25 1.91 -39.88 18.11
N TYR A 26 2.13 -39.01 19.09
CA TYR A 26 1.96 -37.57 18.92
C TYR A 26 3.24 -36.93 18.36
N ASN A 27 3.64 -37.42 17.19
CA ASN A 27 4.51 -36.68 16.29
C ASN A 27 3.70 -36.34 15.04
N SER A 28 2.74 -35.44 15.21
CA SER A 28 2.11 -34.75 14.10
C SER A 28 1.89 -33.30 14.49
N ASN A 29 2.41 -32.41 13.63
CA ASN A 29 2.15 -30.98 13.64
C ASN A 29 0.65 -30.70 13.44
N ILE A 30 -0.21 -30.97 14.44
CA ILE A 30 -1.65 -30.64 14.41
C ILE A 30 -1.88 -29.28 15.08
N HIS A 31 -1.08 -28.27 14.71
CA HIS A 31 -1.46 -26.87 14.95
C HIS A 31 -1.31 -25.97 13.74
N ASP A 32 -0.97 -26.51 12.56
CA ASP A 32 -1.26 -25.83 11.30
C ASP A 32 -2.52 -26.41 10.64
N ASN A 33 -3.66 -26.11 11.26
CA ASN A 33 -4.88 -25.90 10.49
C ASN A 33 -5.11 -24.40 10.39
N SER A 34 -4.18 -23.68 9.76
CA SER A 34 -4.58 -22.50 8.99
C SER A 34 -5.68 -22.96 8.06
N LYS A 35 -6.93 -22.57 8.36
CA LYS A 35 -8.07 -22.89 7.50
C LYS A 35 -7.67 -22.51 6.07
N LYS A 36 -7.55 -23.50 5.17
CA LYS A 36 -7.58 -23.22 3.73
C LYS A 36 -8.84 -22.39 3.51
N ARG A 37 -8.65 -21.09 3.25
CA ARG A 37 -9.75 -20.17 2.95
C ARG A 37 -10.45 -20.71 1.70
N GLY A 38 -11.61 -21.34 1.86
CA GLY A 38 -12.48 -21.67 0.73
C GLY A 38 -13.05 -23.09 0.62
N ARG A 39 -13.35 -23.80 1.72
CA ARG A 39 -14.31 -24.92 1.65
C ARG A 39 -15.38 -24.77 2.73
N ASN A 40 -16.62 -24.55 2.30
CA ASN A 40 -17.79 -24.69 3.18
C ASN A 40 -17.91 -26.17 3.59
N PRO A 41 -18.18 -26.48 4.88
CA PRO A 41 -18.43 -27.84 5.31
C PRO A 41 -19.69 -28.40 4.62
N LYS A 42 -19.67 -29.67 4.22
CA LYS A 42 -20.87 -30.38 3.76
C LYS A 42 -21.76 -30.67 4.96
N ILE A 43 -23.02 -30.25 4.88
CA ILE A 43 -24.03 -30.43 5.92
C ILE A 43 -24.47 -31.90 5.91
N THR A 44 -24.30 -32.61 7.02
CA THR A 44 -24.94 -33.92 7.25
C THR A 44 -26.02 -33.77 8.32
N GLY A 45 -27.26 -34.08 7.94
CA GLY A 45 -28.29 -34.71 8.78
C GLY A 45 -28.98 -33.92 9.90
N LEU A 46 -28.38 -32.89 10.47
CA LEU A 46 -29.01 -32.12 11.55
C LEU A 46 -29.30 -30.70 11.06
N GLY A 47 -30.58 -30.33 11.09
CA GLY A 47 -31.13 -29.10 10.52
C GLY A 47 -30.39 -27.83 10.93
N ASN A 48 -30.52 -26.81 10.08
CA ASN A 48 -29.89 -25.50 10.28
C ASN A 48 -30.34 -24.90 11.64
N LEU A 49 -29.44 -24.88 12.62
CA LEU A 49 -29.52 -23.93 13.72
C LEU A 49 -29.34 -22.53 13.12
N GLU A 50 -30.46 -21.84 12.86
CA GLU A 50 -30.44 -20.42 12.50
C GLU A 50 -29.90 -19.61 13.68
N ILE A 51 -28.63 -19.21 13.61
CA ILE A 51 -28.08 -18.18 14.47
C ILE A 51 -28.68 -16.84 14.01
N LYS A 52 -29.88 -16.51 14.52
CA LYS A 52 -30.66 -15.32 14.13
C LYS A 52 -30.01 -13.99 14.51
N GLU A 53 -29.01 -13.99 15.38
CA GLU A 53 -28.33 -12.77 15.82
C GLU A 53 -26.81 -12.86 15.65
N LYS A 54 -26.29 -12.13 14.67
CA LYS A 54 -24.88 -11.72 14.69
C LYS A 54 -24.73 -10.61 15.71
N LYS A 55 -24.50 -10.97 16.98
CA LYS A 55 -24.18 -10.01 18.03
C LYS A 55 -23.03 -9.09 17.54
N PRO A 56 -23.17 -7.75 17.67
CA PRO A 56 -22.13 -6.82 17.27
C PRO A 56 -20.83 -7.15 18.01
N ILE A 57 -19.70 -7.02 17.31
CA ILE A 57 -18.37 -7.12 17.94
C ILE A 57 -18.26 -5.95 18.90
N LYS A 58 -18.53 -6.20 20.19
CA LYS A 58 -18.43 -5.19 21.24
C LYS A 58 -17.01 -4.61 21.23
N LYS A 59 -16.88 -3.33 20.84
CA LYS A 59 -15.65 -2.56 21.05
C LYS A 59 -15.62 -2.16 22.52
N TYR A 60 -15.11 -3.05 23.35
CA TYR A 60 -14.81 -2.73 24.73
C TYR A 60 -13.60 -1.78 24.74
N GLN A 61 -13.78 -0.54 25.20
CA GLN A 61 -12.67 0.22 25.77
C GLN A 61 -12.32 -0.50 27.07
N SER A 62 -11.33 -1.39 27.05
CA SER A 62 -10.90 -2.08 28.26
C SER A 62 -10.25 -1.04 29.17
N ILE A 63 -11.02 -0.51 30.13
CA ILE A 63 -10.44 0.27 31.21
C ILE A 63 -9.55 -0.71 31.98
N LEU A 64 -8.24 -0.52 31.88
CA LEU A 64 -7.28 -1.30 32.67
C LEU A 64 -7.50 -0.94 34.14
N LYS A 65 -8.05 -1.88 34.91
CA LYS A 65 -8.21 -1.79 36.35
C LYS A 65 -7.48 -2.94 37.01
N ILE A 66 -6.94 -2.69 38.20
CA ILE A 66 -6.52 -3.75 39.10
C ILE A 66 -7.78 -4.42 39.64
N THR A 67 -7.86 -5.74 39.56
CA THR A 67 -8.97 -6.53 40.09
C THR A 67 -8.51 -7.30 41.34
N GLU A 68 -9.42 -7.66 42.22
CA GLU A 68 -9.11 -8.53 43.37
C GLU A 68 -8.49 -9.87 42.91
N ASP A 69 -9.00 -10.44 41.82
CA ASP A 69 -8.44 -11.65 41.19
C ASP A 69 -6.97 -11.47 40.75
N TYR A 70 -6.60 -10.27 40.30
CA TYR A 70 -5.20 -9.98 39.96
C TYR A 70 -4.32 -10.01 41.19
N LEU A 71 -4.75 -9.38 42.29
CA LEU A 71 -3.99 -9.34 43.54
C LEU A 71 -3.84 -10.74 44.13
N ALA A 72 -4.92 -11.51 44.20
CA ALA A 72 -4.94 -12.87 44.75
C ALA A 72 -4.00 -13.84 44.00
N LYS A 73 -3.85 -13.67 42.68
CA LYS A 73 -3.00 -14.53 41.83
C LYS A 73 -1.59 -13.96 41.62
N TRP A 74 -1.31 -12.76 42.11
CA TRP A 74 -0.10 -12.03 41.72
C TRP A 74 1.17 -12.76 42.18
N ASP A 75 1.26 -13.15 43.45
CA ASP A 75 2.45 -13.83 43.99
C ASP A 75 2.69 -15.20 43.33
N TYR A 76 1.61 -15.94 43.04
CA TYR A 76 1.70 -17.20 42.29
C TYR A 76 2.28 -17.00 40.89
N MET A 77 1.79 -15.99 40.16
CA MET A 77 2.28 -15.68 38.82
C MET A 77 3.70 -15.08 38.84
N PHE A 78 4.05 -14.31 39.87
CA PHE A 78 5.40 -13.82 40.08
C PHE A 78 6.38 -14.99 40.29
N LYS A 79 6.02 -15.98 41.10
CA LYS A 79 6.83 -17.19 41.30
C LYS A 79 7.03 -18.00 40.01
N LYS A 80 6.03 -18.07 39.14
CA LYS A 80 6.18 -18.62 37.79
C LYS A 80 7.15 -17.81 36.93
N MET A 81 7.10 -16.48 37.04
CA MET A 81 8.01 -15.60 36.33
C MET A 81 9.46 -15.75 36.81
N GLU A 82 9.67 -15.98 38.11
CA GLU A 82 10.98 -16.31 38.69
C GLU A 82 11.54 -17.63 38.13
N LEU A 83 10.71 -18.67 38.01
CA LEU A 83 11.11 -19.94 37.39
C LEU A 83 11.49 -19.73 35.92
N PHE A 84 10.66 -19.00 35.16
CA PHE A 84 10.97 -18.67 33.77
C PHE A 84 12.28 -17.90 33.63
N TYR A 85 12.53 -16.94 34.52
CA TYR A 85 13.77 -16.17 34.55
C TYR A 85 14.98 -17.08 34.82
N LYS A 86 14.88 -18.02 35.76
CA LYS A 86 15.95 -18.99 36.05
C LYS A 86 16.26 -19.89 34.85
N GLU A 87 15.25 -20.29 34.07
CA GLU A 87 15.44 -21.16 32.90
C GLU A 87 15.97 -20.43 31.66
N ASN A 88 15.61 -19.15 31.48
CA ASN A 88 15.86 -18.41 30.22
C ASN A 88 16.85 -17.26 30.39
N GLU A 89 17.27 -16.98 31.62
CA GLU A 89 18.14 -15.86 32.02
C GLU A 89 17.61 -14.48 31.57
N HIS A 90 16.31 -14.38 31.27
CA HIS A 90 15.64 -13.14 30.90
C HIS A 90 14.14 -13.19 31.19
N CYS A 91 13.53 -12.01 31.36
CA CYS A 91 12.09 -11.88 31.62
C CYS A 91 11.22 -11.68 30.36
N THR A 92 11.77 -11.88 29.15
CA THR A 92 11.00 -11.73 27.91
C THR A 92 10.24 -13.00 27.56
N VAL A 93 8.93 -13.02 27.77
CA VAL A 93 8.08 -14.18 27.47
C VAL A 93 7.58 -14.11 26.02
N PRO A 94 7.91 -15.08 25.14
CA PRO A 94 7.36 -15.14 23.78
C PRO A 94 5.86 -15.38 23.76
N ARG A 95 5.16 -14.87 22.73
CA ARG A 95 3.72 -15.12 22.55
C ARG A 95 3.37 -16.60 22.40
N GLU A 96 4.30 -17.37 21.85
CA GLU A 96 4.18 -18.81 21.59
C GLU A 96 4.74 -19.67 22.73
N TYR A 97 5.09 -19.06 23.88
CA TYR A 97 5.59 -19.81 25.03
C TYR A 97 4.56 -20.84 25.53
N LYS A 98 5.07 -21.99 26.02
CA LYS A 98 4.26 -23.16 26.42
C LYS A 98 3.17 -22.78 27.42
N ASP A 99 3.49 -21.92 28.40
CA ASP A 99 2.50 -21.39 29.34
C ASP A 99 1.88 -20.07 28.85
N ARG A 100 0.66 -20.15 28.31
CA ARG A 100 -0.12 -18.98 27.87
C ARG A 100 -0.48 -18.03 29.01
N THR A 101 -0.64 -18.53 30.24
CA THR A 101 -1.02 -17.71 31.39
C THR A 101 0.11 -16.76 31.77
N LEU A 102 1.36 -17.24 31.67
CA LEU A 102 2.54 -16.44 31.94
C LEU A 102 2.72 -15.30 30.93
N TYR A 103 2.53 -15.57 29.63
CA TYR A 103 2.59 -14.51 28.61
C TYR A 103 1.49 -13.46 28.81
N GLY A 104 0.27 -13.89 29.13
CA GLY A 104 -0.84 -13.00 29.44
C GLY A 104 -0.54 -12.09 30.63
N TRP A 105 0.00 -12.65 31.71
CA TRP A 105 0.40 -11.90 32.91
C TRP A 105 1.58 -10.97 32.66
N TYR A 106 2.61 -11.43 31.93
CA TYR A 106 3.75 -10.61 31.48
C TYR A 106 3.28 -9.36 30.71
N SER A 107 2.40 -9.55 29.73
CA SER A 107 1.83 -8.46 28.94
C SER A 107 0.99 -7.51 29.81
N LYS A 108 0.21 -8.06 30.75
CA LYS A 108 -0.60 -7.28 31.70
C LYS A 108 0.28 -6.36 32.57
N GLN A 109 1.41 -6.84 33.11
CA GLN A 109 2.30 -5.99 33.94
C GLN A 109 2.82 -4.78 33.15
N LYS A 110 3.18 -4.98 31.88
CA LYS A 110 3.64 -3.90 31.00
C LYS A 110 2.56 -2.88 30.68
N GLN A 111 1.32 -3.36 30.49
CA GLN A 111 0.16 -2.49 30.29
C GLN A 111 -0.16 -1.66 31.55
N LEU A 112 -0.13 -2.28 32.74
CA LEU A 112 -0.34 -1.61 34.03
C LEU A 112 0.76 -0.57 34.31
N PHE A 113 2.02 -0.90 34.04
CA PHE A 113 3.15 0.03 34.18
C PHE A 113 3.02 1.23 33.24
N LYS A 114 2.73 0.98 31.95
CA LYS A 114 2.52 2.06 30.97
C LYS A 114 1.34 2.97 31.33
N ALA A 115 0.31 2.41 31.94
CA ALA A 115 -0.86 3.15 32.42
C ALA A 115 -0.63 3.85 33.77
N GLY A 116 0.54 3.67 34.41
CA GLY A 116 0.87 4.31 35.70
C GLY A 116 0.11 3.77 36.91
N ILE A 117 -0.58 2.63 36.75
CA ILE A 117 -1.46 2.04 37.79
C ILE A 117 -0.86 0.78 38.43
N LEU A 118 0.38 0.40 38.11
CA LEU A 118 1.01 -0.77 38.72
C LEU A 118 1.31 -0.48 40.21
N PRO A 119 0.89 -1.34 41.17
CA PRO A 119 1.22 -1.17 42.58
C PRO A 119 2.72 -1.07 42.82
N LYS A 120 3.13 -0.18 43.74
CA LYS A 120 4.54 0.04 44.06
C LYS A 120 5.22 -1.25 44.56
N GLU A 121 4.55 -2.03 45.39
CA GLU A 121 5.09 -3.31 45.89
C GLU A 121 5.39 -4.30 44.74
N HIS A 122 4.48 -4.40 43.77
CA HIS A 122 4.67 -5.26 42.60
C HIS A 122 5.79 -4.75 41.70
N LEU A 123 5.93 -3.42 41.57
CA LEU A 123 7.03 -2.82 40.84
C LEU A 123 8.38 -3.17 41.49
N GLU A 124 8.50 -3.07 42.81
CA GLU A 124 9.74 -3.42 43.52
C GLU A 124 10.07 -4.91 43.38
N LYS A 125 9.09 -5.80 43.52
CA LYS A 125 9.30 -7.24 43.27
C LYS A 125 9.68 -7.53 41.81
N LEU A 126 9.10 -6.84 40.82
CA LEU A 126 9.50 -6.99 39.42
C LEU A 126 10.92 -6.47 39.14
N LYS A 127 11.40 -5.48 39.88
CA LYS A 127 12.80 -5.02 39.79
C LYS A 127 13.78 -6.08 40.27
N THR A 128 13.44 -6.91 41.27
CA THR A 128 14.38 -7.93 41.80
C THR A 128 14.75 -8.98 40.76
N ILE A 129 13.84 -9.29 39.82
CA ILE A 129 14.09 -10.22 38.71
C ILE A 129 14.55 -9.51 37.43
N ASN A 130 14.93 -8.23 37.51
CA ASN A 130 15.32 -7.40 36.37
C ASN A 130 14.26 -7.41 35.24
N PHE A 131 12.98 -7.29 35.62
CA PHE A 131 11.88 -7.33 34.67
C PHE A 131 11.91 -6.12 33.72
N TYR A 132 11.96 -6.40 32.42
CA TYR A 132 12.04 -5.35 31.40
C TYR A 132 10.65 -4.85 30.96
N PHE A 133 10.31 -3.62 31.35
CA PHE A 133 9.04 -2.96 31.00
C PHE A 133 9.03 -2.35 29.60
N GLY A 134 10.19 -2.17 28.97
CA GLY A 134 10.31 -1.63 27.61
C GLY A 134 9.88 -2.62 26.52
N ASP A 135 10.15 -2.30 25.26
CA ASP A 135 9.80 -3.21 24.15
C ASP A 135 10.76 -4.41 24.07
N ALA A 136 10.26 -5.59 24.45
CA ALA A 136 11.00 -6.83 24.42
C ALA A 136 11.44 -7.24 23.00
N HIS A 137 10.75 -6.78 21.96
CA HIS A 137 11.20 -6.99 20.59
C HIS A 137 12.52 -6.25 20.35
N VAL A 138 12.73 -5.08 20.96
CA VAL A 138 13.99 -4.34 20.86
C VAL A 138 15.13 -5.16 21.47
N LEU A 139 14.94 -5.74 22.66
CA LEU A 139 15.95 -6.61 23.27
C LEU A 139 16.25 -7.87 22.45
N TYR A 140 15.21 -8.50 21.92
CA TYR A 140 15.36 -9.68 21.05
C TYR A 140 16.18 -9.34 19.79
N TRP A 141 15.85 -8.23 19.13
CA TRP A 141 16.57 -7.79 17.93
C TRP A 141 18.00 -7.33 18.25
N ASP A 142 18.23 -6.74 19.42
CA ASP A 142 19.58 -6.39 19.88
C ASP A 142 20.41 -7.66 20.14
N LYS A 143 19.82 -8.70 20.76
CA LYS A 143 20.47 -10.02 20.91
C LYS A 143 20.77 -10.66 19.56
N LYS A 144 19.82 -10.65 18.62
CA LYS A 144 20.05 -11.16 17.25
C LYS A 144 21.13 -10.39 16.51
N TRP A 145 21.22 -9.09 16.74
CA TRP A 145 22.28 -8.25 16.21
C TRP A 145 23.63 -8.65 16.80
N LEU A 146 23.70 -8.87 18.12
CA LEU A 146 24.91 -9.36 18.80
C LEU A 146 25.33 -10.75 18.34
N ASP A 147 24.39 -11.67 18.09
CA ASP A 147 24.67 -12.99 17.52
C ASP A 147 25.32 -12.87 16.12
N SER A 148 24.79 -11.96 15.30
CA SER A 148 25.32 -11.68 13.95
C SER A 148 26.69 -11.00 14.03
N TYR A 149 26.86 -10.03 14.93
CA TYR A 149 28.15 -9.40 15.22
C TYR A 149 29.19 -10.42 15.70
N SER A 150 28.80 -11.39 16.53
CA SER A 150 29.68 -12.47 17.00
C SER A 150 30.12 -13.38 15.86
N GLN A 151 29.23 -13.65 14.89
CA GLN A 151 29.59 -14.37 13.66
C GLN A 151 30.55 -13.56 12.80
N LEU A 152 30.31 -12.25 12.64
CA LEU A 152 31.25 -11.37 11.93
C LEU A 152 32.63 -11.36 12.61
N LEU A 153 32.67 -11.31 13.94
CA LEU A 153 33.92 -11.35 14.70
C LEU A 153 34.71 -12.64 14.45
N LYS A 154 34.04 -13.79 14.34
CA LYS A 154 34.68 -15.07 13.98
C LYS A 154 35.30 -14.99 12.60
N VAL A 155 34.53 -14.52 11.60
CA VAL A 155 35.04 -14.34 10.24
C VAL A 155 36.22 -13.37 10.22
N TYR A 156 36.13 -12.26 10.94
CA TYR A 156 37.20 -11.27 11.03
C TYR A 156 38.49 -11.84 11.67
N LYS A 157 38.37 -12.69 12.70
CA LYS A 157 39.52 -13.39 13.29
C LYS A 157 40.19 -14.35 12.32
N GLU A 158 39.43 -14.98 11.42
CA GLU A 158 39.94 -15.94 10.45
C GLU A 158 40.55 -15.27 9.21
N THR A 159 39.94 -14.19 8.71
CA THR A 159 40.34 -13.56 7.45
C THR A 159 41.09 -12.25 7.61
N GLY A 160 41.00 -11.58 8.77
CA GLY A 160 41.46 -10.19 8.95
C GLY A 160 40.62 -9.15 8.20
N GLU A 161 39.60 -9.58 7.45
CA GLU A 161 38.77 -8.72 6.62
C GLU A 161 37.35 -8.61 7.17
N SER A 162 36.91 -7.37 7.44
CA SER A 162 35.53 -7.07 7.85
C SER A 162 34.56 -7.07 6.65
N ASN A 163 35.08 -7.26 5.43
CA ASN A 163 34.30 -7.27 4.20
C ASN A 163 33.93 -8.67 3.73
N VAL A 164 32.81 -9.18 4.23
CA VAL A 164 32.32 -10.49 3.77
C VAL A 164 31.69 -10.36 2.38
N LYS A 165 32.29 -11.02 1.38
CA LYS A 165 31.75 -11.11 0.01
C LYS A 165 30.30 -11.63 0.03
N ARG A 166 29.41 -11.04 -0.76
CA ARG A 166 28.00 -11.43 -0.79
C ARG A 166 27.79 -12.72 -1.60
N TYR A 167 27.20 -13.72 -0.96
CA TYR A 167 26.82 -14.97 -1.60
C TYR A 167 25.35 -14.94 -2.02
N LYS A 168 25.02 -15.49 -3.19
CA LYS A 168 23.64 -15.62 -3.68
C LYS A 168 22.98 -16.93 -3.27
N ASP A 169 23.79 -17.94 -3.02
CA ASP A 169 23.37 -19.28 -2.62
C ASP A 169 23.17 -19.34 -1.10
N ASN A 170 22.00 -19.80 -0.66
CA ASN A 170 21.63 -19.89 0.75
C ASN A 170 22.27 -21.08 1.48
N THR A 171 22.95 -21.97 0.75
CA THR A 171 23.71 -23.11 1.32
C THR A 171 25.09 -22.71 1.81
N HIS A 172 25.62 -21.56 1.36
CA HIS A 172 26.96 -21.13 1.74
C HIS A 172 27.02 -20.70 3.22
N PRO A 173 28.03 -21.14 4.01
CA PRO A 173 28.12 -20.81 5.43
C PRO A 173 28.08 -19.30 5.74
N LEU A 174 28.68 -18.49 4.87
CA LEU A 174 28.72 -17.03 4.98
C LEU A 174 27.51 -16.29 4.36
N PHE A 175 26.49 -17.00 3.85
CA PHE A 175 25.34 -16.36 3.19
C PHE A 175 24.60 -15.39 4.11
N TYR A 176 24.26 -15.82 5.32
CA TYR A 176 23.50 -15.00 6.26
C TYR A 176 24.30 -13.79 6.74
N ILE A 177 25.58 -13.98 7.09
CA ILE A 177 26.42 -12.89 7.60
C ILE A 177 26.79 -11.88 6.50
N SER A 178 27.05 -12.33 5.27
CA SER A 178 27.35 -11.42 4.15
C SER A 178 26.16 -10.54 3.77
N ASN A 179 24.93 -11.08 3.85
CA ASN A 179 23.71 -10.29 3.68
C ASN A 179 23.48 -9.31 4.83
N TRP A 180 23.73 -9.74 6.07
CA TRP A 180 23.61 -8.90 7.25
C TRP A 180 24.57 -7.69 7.19
N VAL A 181 25.85 -7.92 6.88
CA VAL A 181 26.87 -6.86 6.70
C VAL A 181 26.44 -5.82 5.66
N ALA A 182 25.88 -6.26 4.53
CA ALA A 182 25.36 -5.34 3.51
C ALA A 182 24.16 -4.51 3.99
N LEU A 183 23.29 -5.10 4.80
CA LEU A 183 22.15 -4.41 5.40
C LEU A 183 22.60 -3.37 6.44
N GLU A 184 23.58 -3.70 7.28
CA GLU A 184 24.13 -2.79 8.29
C GLU A 184 24.78 -1.55 7.64
N ARG A 185 25.58 -1.72 6.57
CA ARG A 185 26.08 -0.57 5.77
C ARG A 185 24.96 0.29 5.20
N GLY A 186 23.89 -0.35 4.72
CA GLY A 186 22.71 0.35 4.21
C GLY A 186 21.90 1.09 5.28
N LYS A 187 21.92 0.62 6.53
CA LYS A 187 21.29 1.29 7.69
C LYS A 187 22.14 2.46 8.18
N TYR A 188 23.46 2.30 8.24
CA TYR A 188 24.41 3.36 8.60
C TYR A 188 24.26 4.56 7.66
N LYS A 189 24.29 4.35 6.35
CA LYS A 189 24.06 5.41 5.33
C LYS A 189 22.72 6.14 5.46
N LYS A 190 21.72 5.52 6.10
CA LYS A 190 20.39 6.10 6.32
C LYS A 190 20.20 6.68 7.71
N GLY A 191 21.24 6.69 8.56
CA GLY A 191 21.17 7.14 9.95
C GLY A 191 20.23 6.29 10.81
N LYS A 192 20.15 4.98 10.54
CA LYS A 192 19.21 4.05 11.22
C LYS A 192 19.89 3.06 12.17
N LEU A 193 21.23 3.11 12.27
CA LEU A 193 21.96 2.31 13.26
C LEU A 193 21.93 3.01 14.62
N LYS A 194 21.99 2.24 15.72
CA LYS A 194 22.16 2.79 17.07
C LYS A 194 23.65 3.08 17.32
N ASP A 195 23.95 4.09 18.13
CA ASP A 195 25.35 4.51 18.40
C ASP A 195 26.23 3.37 18.94
N TRP A 196 25.73 2.57 19.88
CA TRP A 196 26.48 1.41 20.42
C TRP A 196 26.75 0.31 19.37
N GLN A 197 25.92 0.21 18.34
CA GLN A 197 26.13 -0.73 17.22
C GLN A 197 27.27 -0.23 16.33
N ILE A 198 27.34 1.09 16.15
CA ILE A 198 28.41 1.76 15.39
C ILE A 198 29.74 1.55 16.12
N GLU A 199 29.79 1.89 17.40
CA GLU A 199 30.98 1.77 18.25
C GLU A 199 31.54 0.34 18.26
N LYS A 200 30.67 -0.69 18.39
CA LYS A 200 31.11 -2.09 18.34
C LYS A 200 31.73 -2.48 17.00
N LEU A 201 31.15 -2.02 15.89
CA LEU A 201 31.67 -2.31 14.56
C LEU A 201 32.97 -1.55 14.29
N GLU A 202 33.07 -0.29 14.71
CA GLU A 202 34.30 0.50 14.58
C GLU A 202 35.46 -0.08 15.40
N LYS A 203 35.18 -0.62 16.60
CA LYS A 203 36.18 -1.29 17.44
C LYS A 203 36.86 -2.48 16.77
N ILE A 204 36.20 -3.16 15.83
CA ILE A 204 36.77 -4.27 15.06
C ILE A 204 37.35 -3.82 13.71
N GLY A 205 37.50 -2.51 13.48
CA GLY A 205 37.98 -1.98 12.20
C GLY A 205 36.99 -2.20 11.06
N PHE A 206 35.68 -2.20 11.33
CA PHE A 206 34.67 -2.36 10.31
C PHE A 206 34.67 -1.17 9.34
N LYS A 207 34.94 -1.45 8.06
CA LYS A 207 34.89 -0.42 7.01
C LYS A 207 33.44 -0.20 6.57
N TRP A 208 32.89 0.97 6.91
CA TRP A 208 31.54 1.41 6.55
C TRP A 208 31.42 1.70 5.06
N GLU A 209 32.42 2.40 4.54
CA GLU A 209 32.55 2.72 3.13
C GLU A 209 33.46 1.69 2.48
N MET A 210 32.97 1.14 1.38
CA MET A 210 33.74 0.26 0.53
C MET A 210 34.29 1.11 -0.60
N ASP A 211 35.48 1.67 -0.39
CA ASP A 211 36.33 2.01 -1.51
C ASP A 211 36.61 0.70 -2.27
N GLY A 212 36.17 0.61 -3.53
CA GLY A 212 36.60 -0.48 -4.41
C GLY A 212 35.68 -1.67 -4.72
N VAL A 213 34.36 -1.66 -4.48
CA VAL A 213 33.42 -2.58 -5.23
C VAL A 213 32.36 -1.83 -6.05
N ARG A 214 32.42 -0.50 -6.02
CA ARG A 214 31.83 0.40 -7.02
C ARG A 214 32.66 1.66 -7.27
N SER A 215 33.87 1.71 -6.73
CA SER A 215 34.67 2.94 -6.64
C SER A 215 36.16 2.63 -6.63
N LEU A 216 36.62 1.95 -7.69
CA LEU A 216 38.00 2.11 -8.18
C LEU A 216 38.02 2.62 -9.64
N ASN A 217 36.83 2.85 -10.24
CA ASN A 217 36.66 3.48 -11.54
C ASN A 217 35.70 4.69 -11.45
N ASN A 218 35.52 5.36 -10.31
CA ASN A 218 34.45 6.38 -10.23
C ASN A 218 34.80 7.70 -10.92
N GLU A 219 36.08 8.03 -11.06
CA GLU A 219 36.51 9.14 -11.93
C GLU A 219 36.60 8.67 -13.38
N ASP A 220 37.28 7.55 -13.64
CA ASP A 220 37.40 7.00 -15.00
C ASP A 220 36.03 6.66 -15.64
N ASP A 221 35.09 6.01 -14.93
CA ASP A 221 33.74 5.74 -15.46
C ASP A 221 32.91 7.02 -15.59
N TRP A 222 33.10 8.03 -14.74
CA TRP A 222 32.39 9.29 -14.88
C TRP A 222 32.90 10.07 -16.09
N LEU A 223 34.23 10.14 -16.28
CA LEU A 223 34.88 10.74 -17.44
C LEU A 223 34.58 9.96 -18.73
N ASP A 224 34.56 8.63 -18.70
CA ASP A 224 34.15 7.79 -19.83
C ASP A 224 32.69 8.05 -20.22
N LYS A 225 31.80 8.22 -19.23
CA LYS A 225 30.40 8.57 -19.49
C LYS A 225 30.24 10.00 -20.00
N LEU A 226 31.09 10.91 -19.55
CA LEU A 226 31.16 12.28 -20.03
C LEU A 226 31.62 12.31 -21.50
N ALA A 227 32.68 11.57 -21.85
CA ALA A 227 33.14 11.42 -23.23
C ALA A 227 32.08 10.75 -24.13
N LEU A 228 31.36 9.75 -23.62
CA LEU A 228 30.22 9.17 -24.33
C LEU A 228 29.07 10.17 -24.52
N LEU A 229 28.85 11.09 -23.57
CA LEU A 229 27.86 12.15 -23.71
C LEU A 229 28.28 13.17 -24.77
N GLU A 230 29.56 13.50 -24.85
CA GLU A 230 30.13 14.35 -25.90
C GLU A 230 29.94 13.72 -27.28
N GLN A 231 30.26 12.43 -27.43
CA GLN A 231 30.00 11.70 -28.68
C GLN A 231 28.51 11.68 -29.04
N TYR A 232 27.64 11.49 -28.05
CA TYR A 232 26.20 11.55 -28.25
C TYR A 232 25.76 12.95 -28.73
N LYS A 233 26.30 14.02 -28.13
CA LYS A 233 26.01 15.40 -28.53
C LYS A 233 26.44 15.67 -29.97
N ILE A 234 27.61 15.17 -30.39
CA ILE A 234 28.08 15.30 -31.78
C ILE A 234 27.13 14.58 -32.74
N GLU A 235 26.64 13.39 -32.37
CA GLU A 235 25.80 12.57 -33.25
C GLU A 235 24.33 13.04 -33.31
N PHE A 236 23.76 13.50 -32.20
CA PHE A 236 22.34 13.83 -32.08
C PHE A 236 22.05 15.34 -31.91
N GLY A 237 23.08 16.16 -31.77
CA GLY A 237 23.00 17.62 -31.64
C GLY A 237 22.67 18.13 -30.24
N ASP A 238 22.32 17.26 -29.29
CA ASP A 238 22.05 17.64 -27.90
C ASP A 238 22.47 16.55 -26.89
N CYS A 239 22.41 16.88 -25.60
CA CYS A 239 22.71 15.94 -24.51
C CYS A 239 21.46 15.26 -23.94
N ASN A 240 20.29 15.32 -24.59
CA ASN A 240 19.00 14.91 -24.00
C ASN A 240 18.72 13.41 -24.17
N VAL A 241 19.62 12.58 -23.66
CA VAL A 241 19.51 11.13 -23.75
C VAL A 241 18.33 10.62 -22.92
N SER A 242 17.38 9.93 -23.56
CA SER A 242 16.26 9.28 -22.86
C SER A 242 16.73 8.12 -21.95
N GLN A 243 16.14 7.99 -20.75
CA GLN A 243 16.42 6.85 -19.86
C GLN A 243 16.10 5.49 -20.48
N THR A 244 15.17 5.46 -21.43
CA THR A 244 14.78 4.23 -22.15
C THR A 244 15.51 4.07 -23.49
N PHE A 245 16.48 4.94 -23.79
CA PHE A 245 17.28 4.86 -25.00
C PHE A 245 18.12 3.57 -24.97
N LYS A 246 17.84 2.67 -25.91
CA LYS A 246 18.53 1.39 -26.06
C LYS A 246 19.40 1.45 -27.31
N ASN A 247 20.61 1.98 -27.16
CA ASN A 247 21.64 1.93 -28.19
C ASN A 247 22.88 1.23 -27.61
N PRO A 248 23.40 0.16 -28.25
CA PRO A 248 24.63 -0.51 -27.83
C PRO A 248 25.84 0.42 -27.71
N LYS A 249 25.91 1.50 -28.52
CA LYS A 249 26.97 2.52 -28.49
C LYS A 249 26.91 3.41 -27.24
N TYR A 250 25.71 3.62 -26.68
CA TYR A 250 25.48 4.51 -25.53
C TYR A 250 24.82 3.76 -24.36
N PRO A 251 25.46 2.72 -23.80
CA PRO A 251 24.82 1.86 -22.82
C PRO A 251 24.61 2.61 -21.50
N LYS A 252 23.34 2.68 -21.08
CA LYS A 252 22.89 3.26 -19.81
C LYS A 252 23.18 4.76 -19.65
N LEU A 253 23.57 5.46 -20.73
CA LEU A 253 23.93 6.88 -20.70
C LEU A 253 22.76 7.77 -20.21
N GLY A 254 21.55 7.53 -20.72
CA GLY A 254 20.36 8.30 -20.28
C GLY A 254 19.98 8.08 -18.81
N LYS A 255 20.30 6.90 -18.24
CA LYS A 255 20.14 6.67 -16.81
C LYS A 255 21.19 7.45 -16.01
N TRP A 256 22.46 7.34 -16.42
CA TRP A 256 23.57 8.06 -15.78
C TRP A 256 23.32 9.58 -15.76
N LEU A 257 22.89 10.16 -16.88
CA LEU A 257 22.59 11.59 -16.97
C LEU A 257 21.44 12.01 -16.04
N ASN A 258 20.40 11.17 -15.93
CA ASN A 258 19.32 11.42 -14.98
C ASN A 258 19.79 11.34 -13.52
N ASP A 259 20.72 10.45 -13.22
CA ASP A 259 21.33 10.37 -11.89
C ASP A 259 22.11 11.66 -11.58
N GLN A 260 22.86 12.23 -12.54
CA GLN A 260 23.53 13.54 -12.39
C GLN A 260 22.53 14.67 -12.09
N ARG A 261 21.44 14.78 -12.88
CA ARG A 261 20.36 15.75 -12.64
C ARG A 261 19.75 15.60 -11.23
N THR A 262 19.63 14.37 -10.76
CA THR A 262 19.11 14.08 -9.42
C THR A 262 20.09 14.49 -8.32
N TYR A 263 21.40 14.30 -8.54
CA TYR A 263 22.44 14.72 -7.62
C TYR A 263 22.53 16.24 -7.51
N TYR A 264 22.48 16.94 -8.65
CA TYR A 264 22.40 18.40 -8.72
C TYR A 264 21.22 18.94 -7.91
N LYS A 265 20.00 18.46 -8.21
CA LYS A 265 18.77 18.91 -7.52
C LYS A 265 18.79 18.67 -6.01
N LYS A 266 19.44 17.60 -5.56
CA LYS A 266 19.51 17.21 -4.14
C LYS A 266 20.76 17.73 -3.43
N LYS A 267 21.60 18.54 -4.10
CA LYS A 267 22.87 19.07 -3.57
C LYS A 267 23.70 17.97 -2.90
N ARG A 268 23.98 16.90 -3.66
CA ARG A 268 24.79 15.78 -3.18
C ARG A 268 26.26 16.06 -3.47
N ASP A 269 27.12 15.82 -2.48
CA ASP A 269 28.57 16.05 -2.55
C ASP A 269 29.29 15.28 -3.67
N PHE A 270 28.66 14.23 -4.22
CA PHE A 270 29.19 13.47 -5.36
C PHE A 270 29.33 14.32 -6.65
N LEU A 271 28.52 15.36 -6.81
CA LEU A 271 28.56 16.27 -7.94
C LEU A 271 29.19 17.58 -7.48
N ASN A 272 30.53 17.60 -7.47
CA ASN A 272 31.33 18.77 -7.12
C ASN A 272 31.24 19.87 -8.20
N GLU A 273 31.74 21.07 -7.89
CA GLU A 273 31.67 22.24 -8.78
C GLU A 273 32.33 22.00 -10.15
N GLU A 274 33.45 21.28 -10.17
CA GLU A 274 34.16 20.92 -11.40
C GLU A 274 33.30 20.05 -12.34
N ARG A 275 32.64 19.00 -11.80
CA ARG A 275 31.74 18.14 -12.59
C ARG A 275 30.49 18.89 -13.06
N ILE A 276 30.01 19.84 -12.28
CA ILE A 276 28.91 20.72 -12.68
C ILE A 276 29.35 21.56 -13.87
N GLY A 277 30.51 22.22 -13.78
CA GLY A 277 31.09 23.03 -14.85
C GLY A 277 31.24 22.25 -16.16
N LEU A 278 31.82 21.05 -16.11
CA LEU A 278 31.98 20.19 -17.29
C LEU A 278 30.64 19.82 -17.96
N LEU A 279 29.61 19.54 -17.17
CA LEU A 279 28.29 19.22 -17.70
C LEU A 279 27.58 20.47 -18.25
N GLU A 280 27.79 21.63 -17.62
CA GLU A 280 27.28 22.92 -18.09
C GLU A 280 27.92 23.36 -19.41
N ASP A 281 29.23 23.17 -19.57
CA ASP A 281 29.97 23.40 -20.82
C ASP A 281 29.46 22.50 -21.95
N MET A 282 29.05 21.27 -21.61
CA MET A 282 28.39 20.37 -22.56
C MET A 282 26.97 20.80 -22.91
N GLY A 283 26.39 21.77 -22.21
CA GLY A 283 25.01 22.21 -22.40
C GLY A 283 24.00 21.25 -21.80
N VAL A 284 24.37 20.54 -20.73
CA VAL A 284 23.44 19.66 -20.01
C VAL A 284 22.37 20.49 -19.33
N ILE A 285 21.14 20.26 -19.74
CA ILE A 285 19.98 20.88 -19.12
C ILE A 285 19.68 20.16 -17.81
N TRP A 286 19.80 20.87 -16.68
CA TRP A 286 19.54 20.33 -15.35
C TRP A 286 18.07 20.04 -15.07
N ASP A 287 17.17 20.96 -15.47
CA ASP A 287 15.72 20.82 -15.30
C ASP A 287 15.00 20.58 -16.64
N MET A 288 14.77 19.31 -16.95
CA MET A 288 14.04 18.91 -18.15
C MET A 288 12.57 19.30 -18.14
N ASP A 289 11.95 19.50 -16.97
CA ASP A 289 10.54 19.90 -16.91
C ASP A 289 10.39 21.36 -17.33
N VAL A 290 11.29 22.22 -16.85
CA VAL A 290 11.39 23.62 -17.29
C VAL A 290 11.68 23.71 -18.78
N TYR A 291 12.71 23.01 -19.26
CA TYR A 291 13.07 23.05 -20.68
C TYR A 291 11.94 22.56 -21.60
N ASN A 292 11.34 21.40 -21.30
CA ASN A 292 10.22 20.88 -22.10
C ASN A 292 9.00 21.80 -22.07
N PHE A 293 8.78 22.50 -20.96
CA PHE A 293 7.74 23.51 -20.87
C PHE A 293 8.03 24.68 -21.81
N GLU A 294 9.25 25.22 -21.79
CA GLU A 294 9.64 26.33 -22.66
C GLU A 294 9.58 25.99 -24.14
N GLN A 295 10.00 24.78 -24.54
CA GLN A 295 9.87 24.33 -25.92
C GLN A 295 8.40 24.27 -26.36
N ARG A 296 7.51 23.72 -25.52
CA ARG A 296 6.07 23.72 -25.81
C ARG A 296 5.48 25.12 -25.90
N ILE A 297 5.96 26.06 -25.09
CA ILE A 297 5.54 27.46 -25.16
C ILE A 297 5.93 28.08 -26.50
N LYS A 298 7.15 27.85 -26.98
CA LYS A 298 7.59 28.29 -28.31
C LYS A 298 6.71 27.72 -29.41
N GLU A 299 6.43 26.41 -29.38
CA GLU A 299 5.53 25.76 -30.36
C GLU A 299 4.11 26.36 -30.33
N ILE A 300 3.59 26.69 -29.14
CA ILE A 300 2.27 27.36 -29.00
C ILE A 300 2.32 28.78 -29.57
N GLN A 301 3.39 29.52 -29.36
CA GLN A 301 3.58 30.87 -29.92
C GLN A 301 3.70 30.84 -31.44
N GLU A 302 4.43 29.89 -32.00
CA GLU A 302 4.56 29.67 -33.45
C GLU A 302 3.20 29.35 -34.07
N TYR A 303 2.44 28.43 -33.46
CA TYR A 303 1.08 28.15 -33.91
C TYR A 303 0.19 29.40 -33.87
N LYS A 304 0.25 30.20 -32.79
CA LYS A 304 -0.51 31.44 -32.68
C LYS A 304 -0.12 32.44 -33.77
N LYS A 305 1.16 32.53 -34.10
CA LYS A 305 1.66 33.40 -35.17
C LYS A 305 1.15 32.97 -36.55
N GLU A 306 1.02 31.67 -36.79
CA GLU A 306 0.56 31.10 -38.07
C GLU A 306 -0.97 31.14 -38.22
N PHE A 307 -1.73 30.81 -37.18
CA PHE A 307 -3.19 30.61 -37.25
C PHE A 307 -4.02 31.66 -36.49
N GLY A 308 -3.37 32.57 -35.76
CA GLY A 308 -4.03 33.68 -35.03
C GLY A 308 -4.71 33.28 -33.72
N ASP A 309 -4.77 32.00 -33.36
CA ASP A 309 -5.42 31.51 -32.14
C ASP A 309 -4.63 30.41 -31.41
N PHE A 310 -5.19 29.89 -30.31
CA PHE A 310 -4.61 28.80 -29.51
C PHE A 310 -5.40 27.49 -29.62
N ASN A 311 -6.16 27.29 -30.71
CA ASN A 311 -7.02 26.14 -30.91
C ASN A 311 -6.31 25.04 -31.69
N ILE A 312 -5.23 24.53 -31.11
CA ILE A 312 -4.36 23.52 -31.73
C ILE A 312 -5.10 22.18 -31.86
N PRO A 313 -5.27 21.64 -33.09
CA PRO A 313 -5.89 20.33 -33.30
C PRO A 313 -5.11 19.19 -32.64
N SER A 314 -5.80 18.12 -32.23
CA SER A 314 -5.15 16.95 -31.61
C SER A 314 -4.20 16.19 -32.55
N ASN A 315 -4.28 16.44 -33.85
CA ASN A 315 -3.46 15.83 -34.89
C ASN A 315 -2.61 16.88 -35.62
N TYR A 316 -2.23 17.98 -34.94
CA TYR A 316 -1.35 18.99 -35.51
C TYR A 316 -0.03 18.34 -35.96
N LYS A 317 0.27 18.41 -37.27
CA LYS A 317 1.35 17.61 -37.89
C LYS A 317 2.74 17.93 -37.32
N PRO A 318 3.13 19.19 -37.08
CA PRO A 318 4.44 19.50 -36.49
C PRO A 318 4.65 18.88 -35.11
N ASN A 319 3.59 18.82 -34.28
CA ASN A 319 3.62 18.06 -33.03
C ASN A 319 2.22 17.51 -32.67
N PRO A 320 1.97 16.21 -32.88
CA PRO A 320 0.68 15.57 -32.57
C PRO A 320 0.28 15.63 -31.09
N ASN A 321 1.24 15.88 -30.19
CA ASN A 321 0.97 15.97 -28.75
C ASN A 321 0.61 17.38 -28.29
N LEU A 322 0.86 18.41 -29.10
CA LEU A 322 0.69 19.81 -28.73
C LEU A 322 -0.78 20.17 -28.47
N GLY A 323 -1.70 19.74 -29.34
CA GLY A 323 -3.13 19.94 -29.13
C GLY A 323 -3.66 19.27 -27.86
N ASN A 324 -3.18 18.05 -27.57
CA ASN A 324 -3.51 17.35 -26.33
C ASN A 324 -2.95 18.04 -25.10
N TYR A 325 -1.75 18.62 -25.20
CA TYR A 325 -1.12 19.40 -24.14
C TYR A 325 -1.92 20.66 -23.83
N VAL A 326 -2.23 21.47 -24.84
CA VAL A 326 -3.07 22.68 -24.69
C VAL A 326 -4.45 22.32 -24.12
N TYR A 327 -5.08 21.25 -24.61
CA TYR A 327 -6.36 20.77 -24.05
C TYR A 327 -6.27 20.44 -22.55
N ARG A 328 -5.16 19.83 -22.11
CA ARG A 328 -4.94 19.53 -20.68
C ARG A 328 -4.76 20.81 -19.87
N ILE A 329 -4.05 21.81 -20.38
CA ILE A 329 -3.93 23.12 -19.72
C ILE A 329 -5.31 23.76 -19.57
N LYS A 330 -6.12 23.77 -20.65
CA LYS A 330 -7.48 24.34 -20.63
C LYS A 330 -8.42 23.61 -19.66
N THR A 331 -8.30 22.30 -19.50
CA THR A 331 -9.24 21.48 -18.70
C THR A 331 -8.81 21.20 -17.27
N LYS A 332 -7.52 20.94 -17.03
CA LYS A 332 -6.98 20.56 -15.71
C LYS A 332 -6.24 21.70 -15.04
N GLY A 333 -5.90 22.75 -15.77
CA GLY A 333 -5.03 23.81 -15.30
C GLY A 333 -3.57 23.35 -15.14
N ILE A 334 -2.75 24.30 -14.69
CA ILE A 334 -1.36 24.09 -14.27
C ILE A 334 -1.27 24.50 -12.79
N LYS A 335 -0.44 23.83 -12.00
CA LYS A 335 -0.33 24.12 -10.57
C LYS A 335 0.68 25.24 -10.30
N GLU A 336 1.80 25.21 -11.01
CA GLU A 336 2.95 26.08 -10.81
C GLU A 336 2.67 27.49 -11.36
N ASP A 337 2.79 28.51 -10.49
CA ASP A 337 2.38 29.87 -10.83
C ASP A 337 3.26 30.51 -11.90
N TRP A 338 4.58 30.26 -11.87
CA TRP A 338 5.50 30.76 -12.89
C TRP A 338 5.17 30.24 -14.31
N LYS A 339 4.63 29.02 -14.43
CA LYS A 339 4.16 28.48 -15.72
C LYS A 339 2.89 29.19 -16.19
N LYS A 340 2.00 29.57 -15.26
CA LYS A 340 0.79 30.34 -15.59
C LYS A 340 1.17 31.74 -16.06
N GLU A 341 2.06 32.41 -15.34
CA GLU A 341 2.54 33.74 -15.70
C GLU A 341 3.18 33.75 -17.09
N LYS A 342 4.04 32.77 -17.40
CA LYS A 342 4.65 32.64 -18.72
C LYS A 342 3.62 32.38 -19.83
N LEU A 343 2.54 31.64 -19.55
CA LEU A 343 1.41 31.48 -20.47
C LEU A 343 0.61 32.78 -20.66
N HIS A 344 0.40 33.54 -19.58
CA HIS A 344 -0.27 34.84 -19.66
C HIS A 344 0.54 35.84 -20.48
N GLN A 345 1.88 35.84 -20.37
CA GLN A 345 2.77 36.69 -21.16
C GLN A 345 2.64 36.45 -22.67
N ILE A 346 2.37 35.21 -23.10
CA ILE A 346 2.13 34.91 -24.52
C ILE A 346 0.68 35.18 -24.96
N GLY A 347 -0.16 35.67 -24.03
CA GLY A 347 -1.58 35.95 -24.22
C GLY A 347 -2.49 34.72 -24.11
N PHE A 348 -2.02 33.62 -23.52
CA PHE A 348 -2.83 32.42 -23.27
C PHE A 348 -3.46 32.51 -21.87
N PHE A 349 -4.73 32.92 -21.80
CA PHE A 349 -5.46 33.10 -20.53
C PHE A 349 -6.41 31.94 -20.18
N GLU A 350 -6.61 30.99 -21.11
CA GLU A 350 -7.56 29.88 -20.95
C GLU A 350 -6.99 28.74 -20.08
N ILE A 351 -6.56 29.02 -18.86
CA ILE A 351 -6.01 28.01 -17.94
C ILE A 351 -7.10 27.49 -17.01
N GLY A 352 -7.42 26.20 -17.10
CA GLY A 352 -8.46 25.58 -16.25
C GLY A 352 -9.89 26.08 -16.52
N THR A 353 -10.12 26.81 -17.61
CA THR A 353 -11.41 27.41 -17.96
C THR A 353 -12.42 26.43 -18.53
N LYS A 354 -11.97 25.28 -19.07
CA LYS A 354 -12.88 24.21 -19.54
C LYS A 354 -13.33 23.34 -18.37
N SER A 355 -14.56 23.56 -17.92
CA SER A 355 -15.30 22.55 -17.15
C SER A 355 -15.28 21.21 -17.91
N LYS A 356 -15.20 20.09 -17.17
CA LYS A 356 -15.32 18.76 -17.79
C LYS A 356 -16.63 18.76 -18.59
N LYS A 357 -16.55 18.66 -19.92
CA LYS A 357 -17.71 18.26 -20.72
C LYS A 357 -18.33 17.06 -20.02
N GLU A 358 -19.60 17.16 -19.66
CA GLU A 358 -20.34 16.02 -19.13
C GLU A 358 -20.07 14.83 -20.04
N LYS A 359 -19.75 13.68 -19.44
CA LYS A 359 -19.49 12.45 -20.20
C LYS A 359 -20.80 11.88 -20.77
N GLY A 360 -21.59 12.68 -21.47
CA GLY A 360 -22.63 12.20 -22.37
C GLY A 360 -21.98 11.61 -23.63
N GLY A 361 -21.34 10.45 -23.52
CA GLY A 361 -20.58 9.84 -24.61
C GLY A 361 -21.38 9.81 -25.92
N HIS A 362 -20.84 10.34 -27.01
CA HIS A 362 -21.50 10.31 -28.31
C HIS A 362 -21.75 8.84 -28.76
N ILE A 363 -22.86 8.59 -29.46
CA ILE A 363 -23.08 7.27 -30.08
C ILE A 363 -22.16 7.21 -31.29
N THR A 364 -21.20 6.29 -31.29
CA THR A 364 -20.23 6.16 -32.38
C THR A 364 -20.88 5.62 -33.64
N GLN A 365 -20.41 5.99 -34.84
CA GLN A 365 -20.85 5.41 -36.12
C GLN A 365 -20.75 3.87 -36.13
N ASN A 366 -19.72 3.32 -35.49
CA ASN A 366 -19.53 1.88 -35.34
C ASN A 366 -20.68 1.20 -34.56
N TRP A 367 -21.36 1.92 -33.69
CA TRP A 367 -22.53 1.40 -32.98
C TRP A 367 -23.69 1.13 -33.95
N TYR A 368 -24.01 2.09 -34.83
CA TYR A 368 -25.04 1.92 -35.87
C TYR A 368 -24.64 0.85 -36.90
N ASN A 369 -23.37 0.76 -37.29
CA ASN A 369 -22.90 -0.29 -38.20
C ASN A 369 -23.14 -1.69 -37.64
N ASN A 370 -22.95 -1.90 -36.34
CA ASN A 370 -23.24 -3.19 -35.69
C ASN A 370 -24.75 -3.42 -35.51
N LEU A 371 -25.54 -2.38 -35.23
CA LEU A 371 -27.00 -2.46 -35.22
C LEU A 371 -27.56 -2.89 -36.58
N ASN A 372 -27.06 -2.32 -37.67
CA ASN A 372 -27.48 -2.67 -39.04
C ASN A 372 -27.13 -4.12 -39.39
N LYS A 373 -26.01 -4.65 -38.87
CA LYS A 373 -25.67 -6.08 -39.00
C LYS A 373 -26.65 -6.97 -38.24
N LEU A 374 -27.07 -6.58 -37.04
CA LEU A 374 -28.11 -7.31 -36.29
C LEU A 374 -29.46 -7.29 -37.00
N LYS A 375 -29.86 -6.15 -37.60
CA LYS A 375 -31.10 -6.00 -38.37
C LYS A 375 -31.23 -7.01 -39.52
N LYS A 376 -30.12 -7.45 -40.10
CA LYS A 376 -30.09 -8.42 -41.21
C LYS A 376 -30.21 -9.88 -40.77
N LEU A 377 -30.15 -10.17 -39.47
CA LEU A 377 -30.23 -11.55 -38.96
C LEU A 377 -31.68 -11.97 -38.75
N LYS A 378 -32.00 -13.23 -39.10
CA LYS A 378 -33.30 -13.85 -38.78
C LYS A 378 -33.54 -13.91 -37.26
N ASN A 379 -32.48 -14.07 -36.46
CA ASN A 379 -32.54 -14.02 -34.99
C ASN A 379 -31.50 -13.01 -34.44
N PRO A 380 -31.92 -11.76 -34.16
CA PRO A 380 -31.02 -10.72 -33.67
C PRO A 380 -30.63 -10.88 -32.19
N ASP A 381 -31.30 -11.72 -31.40
CA ASP A 381 -31.00 -11.91 -29.98
C ASP A 381 -29.86 -12.92 -29.74
N LEU A 382 -28.65 -12.55 -30.17
CA LEU A 382 -27.47 -13.41 -30.06
C LEU A 382 -27.07 -13.68 -28.60
N LYS A 383 -26.81 -14.96 -28.28
CA LYS A 383 -26.12 -15.38 -27.03
C LYS A 383 -24.63 -15.04 -27.11
N LYS A 384 -24.00 -14.78 -25.96
CA LYS A 384 -22.57 -14.40 -25.88
C LYS A 384 -21.65 -15.41 -26.57
N ASP A 385 -21.97 -16.70 -26.46
CA ASP A 385 -21.16 -17.82 -26.93
C ASP A 385 -21.59 -18.33 -28.32
N ASN A 386 -22.28 -17.47 -29.10
CA ASN A 386 -22.66 -17.80 -30.47
C ASN A 386 -21.41 -17.92 -31.36
N LEU A 387 -21.26 -19.08 -32.01
CA LEU A 387 -20.11 -19.43 -32.85
C LEU A 387 -20.18 -18.82 -34.26
N GLU A 388 -21.37 -18.50 -34.76
CA GLU A 388 -21.62 -18.01 -36.12
C GLU A 388 -21.26 -16.51 -36.26
N TYR A 389 -21.57 -15.69 -35.25
CA TYR A 389 -21.29 -14.25 -35.22
C TYR A 389 -20.61 -13.80 -33.92
N PRO A 390 -19.40 -14.31 -33.60
CA PRO A 390 -18.78 -14.14 -32.28
C PRO A 390 -18.49 -12.67 -31.91
N LYS A 391 -18.10 -11.85 -32.89
CA LYS A 391 -17.84 -10.41 -32.68
C LYS A 391 -19.12 -9.64 -32.39
N LEU A 392 -20.20 -9.94 -33.12
CA LEU A 392 -21.50 -9.28 -32.98
C LEU A 392 -22.22 -9.71 -31.70
N ALA A 393 -22.11 -10.99 -31.34
CA ALA A 393 -22.58 -11.56 -30.08
C ALA A 393 -21.89 -10.91 -28.87
N LYS A 394 -20.56 -10.76 -28.90
CA LYS A 394 -19.79 -10.08 -27.85
C LYS A 394 -20.15 -8.59 -27.76
N TRP A 395 -20.33 -7.93 -28.90
CA TRP A 395 -20.80 -6.55 -28.95
C TRP A 395 -22.19 -6.39 -28.32
N LEU A 396 -23.15 -7.25 -28.70
CA LEU A 396 -24.52 -7.24 -28.15
C LEU A 396 -24.53 -7.56 -26.64
N HIS A 397 -23.71 -8.52 -26.21
CA HIS A 397 -23.50 -8.81 -24.79
C HIS A 397 -23.00 -7.56 -24.02
N ASN A 398 -22.07 -6.81 -24.62
CA ASN A 398 -21.59 -5.56 -24.03
C ASN A 398 -22.67 -4.48 -24.02
N GLN A 399 -23.54 -4.37 -25.02
CA GLN A 399 -24.68 -3.44 -25.01
C GLN A 399 -25.69 -3.79 -23.90
N LYS A 400 -26.04 -5.07 -23.76
CA LYS A 400 -26.86 -5.56 -22.63
C LYS A 400 -26.19 -5.26 -21.28
N ARG A 401 -24.86 -5.34 -21.21
CA ARG A 401 -24.08 -5.02 -20.02
C ARG A 401 -24.05 -3.51 -19.73
N THR A 402 -23.88 -2.64 -20.72
CA THR A 402 -23.88 -1.17 -20.54
C THR A 402 -25.28 -0.66 -20.18
N PHE A 403 -26.33 -1.25 -20.74
CA PHE A 403 -27.72 -1.04 -20.32
C PHE A 403 -27.89 -1.34 -18.82
N ARG A 404 -27.40 -2.49 -18.36
CA ARG A 404 -27.43 -2.86 -16.92
C ARG A 404 -26.69 -1.88 -16.01
N TYR A 405 -25.71 -1.13 -16.52
CA TYR A 405 -24.99 -0.10 -15.75
C TYR A 405 -25.62 1.31 -15.84
N GLY A 406 -26.75 1.46 -16.54
CA GLY A 406 -27.39 2.76 -16.78
C GLY A 406 -26.44 3.72 -17.50
N ARG A 407 -25.74 3.21 -18.53
CA ARG A 407 -24.81 3.98 -19.37
C ARG A 407 -25.16 3.90 -20.85
N LEU A 408 -26.19 3.15 -21.21
CA LEU A 408 -26.70 3.06 -22.57
C LEU A 408 -27.73 4.18 -22.78
N LYS A 409 -27.63 4.94 -23.86
CA LYS A 409 -28.54 6.06 -24.13
C LYS A 409 -29.94 5.59 -24.50
N GLU A 410 -30.94 6.44 -24.29
CA GLU A 410 -32.34 6.15 -24.64
C GLU A 410 -32.53 5.79 -26.11
N GLU A 411 -31.88 6.53 -27.01
CA GLU A 411 -31.90 6.23 -28.45
C GLU A 411 -31.39 4.80 -28.75
N GLN A 412 -30.28 4.40 -28.12
CA GLN A 412 -29.71 3.06 -28.26
C GLN A 412 -30.64 1.99 -27.67
N ILE A 413 -31.32 2.29 -26.56
CA ILE A 413 -32.29 1.40 -25.92
C ILE A 413 -33.49 1.20 -26.85
N ASN A 414 -34.00 2.27 -27.44
CA ASN A 414 -35.15 2.24 -28.36
C ASN A 414 -34.85 1.39 -29.59
N GLU A 415 -33.69 1.59 -30.22
CA GLU A 415 -33.27 0.78 -31.38
C GLU A 415 -33.07 -0.70 -31.04
N LEU A 416 -32.54 -1.05 -29.87
CA LEU A 416 -32.42 -2.45 -29.46
C LEU A 416 -33.79 -3.08 -29.13
N LYS A 417 -34.70 -2.31 -28.52
CA LYS A 417 -36.08 -2.76 -28.26
C LYS A 417 -36.86 -3.03 -29.56
N LYS A 418 -36.68 -2.20 -30.60
CA LYS A 418 -37.29 -2.42 -31.93
C LYS A 418 -36.90 -3.77 -32.54
N LEU A 419 -35.72 -4.29 -32.22
CA LEU A 419 -35.26 -5.61 -32.68
C LEU A 419 -35.72 -6.77 -31.78
N ASN A 420 -36.67 -6.52 -30.86
CA ASN A 420 -37.16 -7.48 -29.89
C ASN A 420 -36.05 -8.09 -29.00
N ILE A 421 -34.94 -7.38 -28.81
CA ILE A 421 -33.81 -7.83 -27.99
C ILE A 421 -34.20 -7.68 -26.52
N LYS A 422 -34.14 -8.80 -25.78
CA LYS A 422 -34.47 -8.81 -24.36
C LYS A 422 -33.42 -8.08 -23.52
N LEU A 423 -33.67 -6.81 -23.24
CA LEU A 423 -32.91 -5.99 -22.29
C LEU A 423 -33.41 -6.25 -20.85
N ARG A 424 -32.98 -7.37 -20.26
CA ARG A 424 -33.38 -7.73 -18.88
C ARG A 424 -33.00 -6.63 -17.88
N ALA A 425 -33.95 -6.24 -17.04
CA ALA A 425 -33.76 -5.24 -15.99
C ALA A 425 -32.77 -5.69 -14.89
N ARG A 426 -32.26 -4.67 -14.19
CA ARG A 426 -31.26 -4.60 -13.11
C ARG A 426 -31.05 -5.89 -12.28
N SER A 427 -29.79 -6.33 -12.17
CA SER A 427 -29.34 -7.05 -10.97
C SER A 427 -29.15 -6.01 -9.87
N LYS A 428 -29.99 -6.06 -8.82
CA LYS A 428 -29.95 -5.23 -7.60
C LYS A 428 -28.64 -5.44 -6.81
N LYS A 429 -27.49 -4.98 -7.30
CA LYS A 429 -26.21 -5.16 -6.57
C LYS A 429 -25.30 -3.94 -6.47
N ARG A 430 -25.74 -2.75 -6.90
CA ARG A 430 -25.12 -1.48 -6.49
C ARG A 430 -25.92 -0.29 -7.02
N LYS A 431 -26.65 0.41 -6.15
CA LYS A 431 -27.18 1.76 -6.42
C LYS A 431 -26.01 2.76 -6.60
N LYS A 432 -26.15 3.77 -7.46
CA LYS A 432 -25.16 4.85 -7.66
C LYS A 432 -25.23 5.88 -6.52
N TRP A 433 -24.23 6.75 -6.39
CA TRP A 433 -24.16 7.76 -5.31
C TRP A 433 -25.43 8.62 -5.25
N ASP A 434 -25.87 9.17 -6.39
CA ASP A 434 -27.03 10.07 -6.45
C ASP A 434 -28.34 9.35 -6.06
N GLU A 435 -28.49 8.08 -6.43
CA GLU A 435 -29.65 7.27 -6.04
C GLU A 435 -29.69 7.02 -4.52
N TYR A 436 -28.55 6.97 -3.81
CA TYR A 436 -28.56 6.89 -2.35
C TYR A 436 -28.90 8.23 -1.70
N ILE A 437 -28.46 9.33 -2.29
CA ILE A 437 -28.77 10.68 -1.81
C ILE A 437 -30.26 10.93 -1.91
N GLU A 438 -30.88 10.66 -3.06
CA GLU A 438 -32.31 10.82 -3.29
C GLU A 438 -33.14 9.99 -2.29
N ILE A 439 -32.76 8.72 -2.05
CA ILE A 439 -33.50 7.90 -1.07
C ILE A 439 -33.31 8.41 0.36
N ILE A 440 -32.14 8.98 0.69
CA ILE A 440 -31.92 9.57 2.01
C ILE A 440 -32.71 10.88 2.14
N GLU A 441 -32.79 11.70 1.10
CA GLU A 441 -33.61 12.92 1.07
C GLU A 441 -35.09 12.58 1.28
N LEU A 442 -35.62 11.60 0.54
CA LEU A 442 -36.99 11.09 0.73
C LEU A 442 -37.20 10.55 2.16
N PHE A 443 -36.22 9.84 2.72
CA PHE A 443 -36.29 9.39 4.11
C PHE A 443 -36.32 10.57 5.10
N ARG A 444 -35.59 11.65 4.82
CA ARG A 444 -35.59 12.86 5.65
C ARG A 444 -36.90 13.63 5.55
N GLU A 445 -37.52 13.66 4.37
CA GLU A 445 -38.84 14.25 4.18
C GLU A 445 -39.91 13.50 4.98
N GLU A 446 -39.88 12.17 4.98
CA GLU A 446 -40.88 11.33 5.64
C GLU A 446 -40.66 11.17 7.15
N TYR A 447 -39.40 11.12 7.61
CA TYR A 447 -39.05 10.77 9.00
C TYR A 447 -38.22 11.83 9.73
N GLY A 448 -37.93 12.97 9.11
CA GLY A 448 -37.17 14.07 9.69
C GLY A 448 -35.74 13.69 10.07
N THR A 449 -35.30 14.06 11.28
CA THR A 449 -33.94 13.83 11.78
C THR A 449 -33.68 12.41 12.31
N LYS A 450 -34.66 11.50 12.24
CA LYS A 450 -34.51 10.11 12.72
C LYS A 450 -33.30 9.41 12.09
N GLU A 451 -32.58 8.58 12.84
CA GLU A 451 -31.41 7.90 12.29
C GLU A 451 -31.81 6.77 11.33
N ILE A 452 -31.11 6.66 10.20
CA ILE A 452 -31.27 5.53 9.28
C ILE A 452 -30.65 4.30 9.95
N THR A 453 -31.48 3.35 10.38
CA THR A 453 -31.05 2.09 10.99
C THR A 453 -31.05 0.94 9.98
N SER A 454 -30.39 -0.18 10.31
CA SER A 454 -30.43 -1.38 9.46
C SER A 454 -31.80 -2.04 9.37
N GLU A 455 -32.68 -1.76 10.34
CA GLU A 455 -34.06 -2.25 10.38
C GLU A 455 -34.93 -1.51 9.36
N PHE A 456 -34.61 -0.25 9.08
CA PHE A 456 -35.30 0.55 8.07
C PHE A 456 -34.91 0.15 6.64
N ASP A 457 -33.64 0.30 6.28
CA ASP A 457 -33.11 -0.20 5.01
C ASP A 457 -31.65 -0.61 5.18
N LYS A 458 -31.41 -1.91 5.10
CA LYS A 458 -30.08 -2.51 5.27
C LYS A 458 -29.07 -2.06 4.22
N GLU A 459 -29.50 -1.80 2.98
CA GLU A 459 -28.61 -1.39 1.90
C GLU A 459 -28.16 0.08 2.11
N ILE A 460 -29.08 0.96 2.47
CA ILE A 460 -28.80 2.38 2.76
C ILE A 460 -27.96 2.50 4.03
N TYR A 461 -28.31 1.76 5.08
CA TYR A 461 -27.55 1.73 6.33
C TYR A 461 -26.08 1.32 6.12
N ILE A 462 -25.84 0.27 5.33
CA ILE A 462 -24.48 -0.17 5.01
C ILE A 462 -23.74 0.91 4.21
N TRP A 463 -24.42 1.54 3.25
CA TRP A 463 -23.83 2.58 2.42
C TRP A 463 -23.48 3.85 3.21
N VAL A 464 -24.37 4.32 4.08
CA VAL A 464 -24.18 5.46 4.99
C VAL A 464 -22.97 5.21 5.89
N ASN A 465 -22.87 4.02 6.50
CA ASN A 465 -21.74 3.67 7.35
C ASN A 465 -20.43 3.56 6.58
N GLN A 466 -20.47 3.10 5.33
CA GLN A 466 -19.29 3.12 4.45
C GLN A 466 -18.84 4.56 4.16
N GLN A 467 -19.76 5.50 3.95
CA GLN A 467 -19.40 6.91 3.76
C GLN A 467 -18.83 7.54 5.03
N ARG A 468 -19.42 7.28 6.20
CA ARG A 468 -18.86 7.68 7.51
C ARG A 468 -17.44 7.14 7.72
N ALA A 469 -17.17 5.89 7.33
CA ALA A 469 -15.82 5.32 7.39
C ALA A 469 -14.84 5.98 6.41
N ASN A 470 -15.28 6.25 5.18
CA ASN A 470 -14.47 6.93 4.16
C ASN A 470 -14.15 8.39 4.57
N TYR A 471 -15.07 9.07 5.27
CA TYR A 471 -14.86 10.40 5.83
C TYR A 471 -13.75 10.39 6.89
N ARG A 472 -13.81 9.48 7.87
CA ARG A 472 -12.78 9.31 8.91
C ARG A 472 -11.41 8.99 8.32
N ALA A 473 -11.38 8.25 7.20
CA ALA A 473 -10.15 7.93 6.48
C ALA A 473 -9.65 9.06 5.55
N LYS A 474 -10.30 10.23 5.54
CA LYS A 474 -10.00 11.38 4.65
C LYS A 474 -9.98 10.99 3.16
N ALA A 475 -10.84 10.05 2.78
CA ALA A 475 -10.90 9.48 1.42
C ALA A 475 -12.06 10.03 0.57
N LEU A 476 -12.89 10.92 1.12
CA LEU A 476 -13.99 11.59 0.42
C LEU A 476 -13.54 12.94 -0.16
N LYS A 477 -14.17 13.32 -1.28
CA LYS A 477 -14.02 14.67 -1.87
C LYS A 477 -14.85 15.68 -1.09
N THR A 478 -14.43 16.95 -1.09
CA THR A 478 -15.09 18.08 -0.42
C THR A 478 -16.58 18.18 -0.73
N GLU A 479 -16.95 18.19 -2.01
CA GLU A 479 -18.37 18.25 -2.48
C GLU A 479 -19.24 17.13 -1.87
N LYS A 480 -18.67 15.93 -1.66
CA LYS A 480 -19.39 14.80 -1.07
C LYS A 480 -19.50 14.89 0.44
N VAL A 481 -18.53 15.52 1.08
CA VAL A 481 -18.57 15.77 2.52
C VAL A 481 -19.64 16.80 2.84
N GLU A 482 -19.70 17.89 2.06
CA GLU A 482 -20.73 18.94 2.19
C GLU A 482 -22.14 18.37 2.08
N LYS A 483 -22.41 17.58 1.03
CA LYS A 483 -23.74 16.95 0.86
C LYS A 483 -24.09 15.97 1.97
N LEU A 484 -23.12 15.24 2.53
CA LEU A 484 -23.36 14.34 3.68
C LEU A 484 -23.57 15.11 5.00
N LYS A 485 -22.97 16.29 5.16
CA LYS A 485 -23.23 17.20 6.29
C LYS A 485 -24.63 17.79 6.19
N GLU A 486 -25.03 18.25 5.01
CA GLU A 486 -26.39 18.77 4.72
C GLU A 486 -27.48 17.75 5.09
N LEU A 487 -27.27 16.48 4.77
CA LEU A 487 -28.21 15.39 5.09
C LEU A 487 -28.16 14.91 6.56
N GLY A 488 -27.33 15.54 7.41
CA GLY A 488 -27.14 15.18 8.81
C GLY A 488 -26.57 13.76 8.99
N ILE A 489 -25.81 13.25 8.01
CA ILE A 489 -25.22 11.91 8.05
C ILE A 489 -23.86 11.93 8.77
N ILE A 490 -23.14 13.03 8.63
CA ILE A 490 -21.85 13.32 9.25
C ILE A 490 -21.99 14.62 10.03
N GLU A 491 -21.39 14.71 11.21
CA GLU A 491 -21.42 15.92 12.05
C GLU A 491 -20.80 17.12 11.28
N SER A 492 -21.51 18.25 11.32
CA SER A 492 -20.89 19.55 11.06
C SER A 492 -19.94 19.84 12.22
N GLU A 493 -18.70 20.20 11.89
CA GLU A 493 -17.76 20.74 12.88
C GLU A 493 -18.28 22.06 13.46
#